data_AF-A0A482U1N1-F1
#
_entry.id   AF-A0A482U1N1-F1
#
_cell.length_a   1.000
_cell.length_b   1.000
_cell.length_c   1.000
_cell.angle_alpha   90.00
_cell.angle_beta   90.00
_cell.angle_gamma   90.00
#
_symmetry.space_group_name_H-M   'P 1'
#
loop_
_entity.id
_entity.type
_entity.pdbx_description
1 polymer ?
#
loop_
_entity_poly.entity_id
_entity_poly.type
_entity_poly.pdbx_seq_one_letter_code
_entity_poly.pdbx_strand_id
1 'polypeptide(L)'
;MFTSPLLKRVATVLAALHILLVAQIPLAQAAMIGTPEVVAEHQQQVDRQQLLTMLDDQDVQKKLVSMGVDRDQVEKRINGLTAAELAQFNQQLDQAPAGAGVVGVIVLFLVIFIITDMLCATNIFNFVNCVNR
;
A
#
# COMPACT_ATOMS: atom_id res chain seq x y z
N MET A 1 -63.39 29.59 -9.44
CA MET A 1 -62.93 30.40 -8.28
C MET A 1 -63.41 29.69 -7.01
N PHE A 2 -62.68 28.66 -6.55
CA PHE A 2 -63.08 27.90 -5.35
C PHE A 2 -62.66 28.66 -4.09
N THR A 3 -63.51 29.57 -3.63
CA THR A 3 -63.29 30.38 -2.43
C THR A 3 -64.11 29.86 -1.26
N SER A 4 -63.81 28.64 -0.79
CA SER A 4 -64.25 28.19 0.53
C SER A 4 -63.06 28.20 1.50
N PRO A 5 -63.20 28.81 2.70
CA PRO A 5 -62.08 28.95 3.65
C PRO A 5 -61.61 27.59 4.18
N LEU A 6 -62.51 26.59 4.20
CA LEU A 6 -62.21 25.20 4.54
C LEU A 6 -61.30 24.53 3.49
N LEU A 7 -61.58 24.71 2.20
CA LEU A 7 -60.77 24.10 1.14
C LEU A 7 -59.35 24.69 1.10
N LYS A 8 -59.20 25.99 1.39
CA LYS A 8 -57.89 26.62 1.54
C LYS A 8 -57.09 26.06 2.72
N ARG A 9 -57.75 25.83 3.87
CA ARG A 9 -57.11 25.23 5.05
C ARG A 9 -56.69 23.79 4.81
N VAL A 10 -57.53 22.99 4.15
CA VAL A 10 -57.21 21.60 3.79
C VAL A 10 -56.04 21.56 2.79
N ALA A 11 -56.03 22.44 1.79
CA ALA A 11 -54.94 22.54 0.82
C ALA A 11 -53.61 22.93 1.49
N THR A 12 -53.63 23.86 2.45
CA THR A 12 -52.41 24.25 3.19
C THR A 12 -51.87 23.13 4.07
N VAL A 13 -52.75 22.36 4.72
CA VAL A 13 -52.33 21.20 5.55
C VAL A 13 -51.76 20.10 4.66
N LEU A 14 -52.39 19.82 3.52
CA LEU A 14 -51.93 18.82 2.57
C LEU A 14 -50.57 19.20 1.94
N ALA A 15 -50.38 20.49 1.62
CA ALA A 15 -49.11 21.00 1.12
C ALA A 15 -47.99 20.93 2.18
N ALA A 16 -48.29 21.29 3.43
CA ALA A 16 -47.34 21.17 4.53
C ALA A 16 -46.93 19.71 4.79
N LEU A 17 -47.90 18.79 4.70
CA LEU A 17 -47.64 17.35 4.83
C LEU A 17 -46.76 16.83 3.69
N HIS A 18 -46.99 17.27 2.44
CA HIS A 18 -46.13 16.91 1.31
C HIS A 18 -44.70 17.41 1.48
N ILE A 19 -44.51 18.65 1.97
CA ILE A 19 -43.18 19.20 2.22
C ILE A 19 -42.44 18.38 3.30
N LEU A 20 -43.15 17.97 4.36
CA LEU A 20 -42.59 17.12 5.42
C LEU A 20 -42.23 15.71 4.90
N LEU A 21 -43.02 15.18 3.95
CA LEU A 21 -42.74 13.89 3.30
C LEU A 21 -41.60 13.96 2.27
N VAL A 22 -41.32 15.11 1.69
CA VAL A 22 -40.19 15.29 0.75
C VAL A 22 -38.90 15.63 1.49
N ALA A 23 -38.95 16.22 2.69
CA ALA A 23 -37.75 16.54 3.49
C ALA A 23 -36.94 15.32 3.96
N GLN A 24 -37.48 14.10 3.79
CA GLN A 24 -36.80 12.83 4.06
C GLN A 24 -36.23 12.21 2.79
N ILE A 25 -35.72 13.02 1.86
CA ILE A 25 -34.80 12.50 0.84
C ILE A 25 -33.60 11.93 1.62
N PRO A 26 -33.34 10.61 1.59
CA PRO A 26 -32.07 10.12 2.10
C PRO A 26 -31.01 10.88 1.30
N LEU A 27 -30.14 11.61 1.99
CA LEU A 27 -28.90 12.07 1.41
C LEU A 27 -28.30 10.84 0.75
N ALA A 28 -28.37 10.78 -0.58
CA ALA A 28 -27.71 9.76 -1.33
C ALA A 28 -26.25 9.90 -0.90
N GLN A 29 -25.81 8.98 -0.06
CA GLN A 29 -24.40 8.77 0.18
C GLN A 29 -23.91 8.29 -1.16
N ALA A 30 -23.60 9.24 -2.03
CA ALA A 30 -22.59 9.07 -3.04
C ALA A 30 -21.36 8.72 -2.23
N ALA A 31 -21.18 7.42 -1.96
CA ALA A 31 -19.85 6.85 -1.98
C ALA A 31 -19.30 7.36 -3.30
N MET A 32 -18.51 8.43 -3.21
CA MET A 32 -17.61 8.81 -4.27
C MET A 32 -17.01 7.47 -4.68
N ILE A 33 -17.17 7.05 -5.94
CA ILE A 33 -16.20 6.14 -6.53
C ILE A 33 -14.94 6.98 -6.54
N GLY A 34 -14.33 7.02 -5.36
CA GLY A 34 -13.20 7.83 -5.09
C GLY A 34 -12.10 7.15 -5.85
N THR A 35 -11.26 7.96 -6.45
CA THR A 35 -9.86 7.62 -6.69
C THR A 35 -9.25 6.57 -5.75
N PRO A 36 -9.54 6.43 -4.43
CA PRO A 36 -9.16 5.26 -3.63
C PRO A 36 -9.39 3.88 -4.25
N GLU A 37 -10.55 3.54 -4.82
CA GLU A 37 -10.76 2.21 -5.41
C GLU A 37 -9.88 1.98 -6.64
N VAL A 38 -9.77 2.99 -7.51
CA VAL A 38 -8.96 2.93 -8.74
C VAL A 38 -7.47 2.93 -8.42
N VAL A 39 -7.06 3.71 -7.42
CA VAL A 39 -5.67 3.74 -6.92
C VAL A 39 -5.34 2.41 -6.25
N ALA A 40 -6.24 1.81 -5.46
CA ALA A 40 -6.03 0.51 -4.85
C ALA A 40 -5.86 -0.60 -5.90
N GLU A 41 -6.67 -0.61 -6.96
CA GLU A 41 -6.49 -1.56 -8.06
C GLU A 41 -5.16 -1.36 -8.82
N HIS A 42 -4.76 -0.11 -9.08
CA HIS A 42 -3.47 0.18 -9.70
C HIS A 42 -2.29 -0.24 -8.81
N GLN A 43 -2.36 0.03 -7.51
CA GLN A 43 -1.32 -0.32 -6.55
C GLN A 43 -1.19 -1.84 -6.45
N GLN A 44 -2.30 -2.57 -6.47
CA GLN A 44 -2.32 -4.03 -6.50
C GLN A 44 -1.67 -4.61 -7.78
N GLN A 45 -1.91 -3.99 -8.94
CA GLN A 45 -1.26 -4.41 -10.18
C GLN A 45 0.26 -4.20 -10.12
N VAL A 46 0.71 -3.07 -9.58
CA VAL A 46 2.13 -2.76 -9.39
C VAL A 46 2.78 -3.76 -8.42
N ASP A 47 2.13 -4.03 -7.29
CA ASP A 47 2.59 -4.99 -6.28
C ASP A 47 2.78 -6.40 -6.85
N ARG A 48 1.82 -6.86 -7.65
CA ARG A 48 1.92 -8.17 -8.32
C ARG A 48 3.07 -8.19 -9.32
N GLN A 49 3.21 -7.15 -10.13
CA GLN A 49 4.29 -7.04 -11.11
C GLN A 49 5.67 -7.00 -10.45
N GLN A 50 5.79 -6.36 -9.30
CA GLN A 50 7.02 -6.32 -8.51
C GLN A 50 7.40 -7.73 -8.03
N LEU A 51 6.47 -8.52 -7.51
CA LEU A 51 6.73 -9.91 -7.11
C LEU A 51 7.15 -10.80 -8.29
N LEU A 52 6.52 -10.63 -9.46
CA LEU A 52 6.92 -11.37 -10.67
C LEU A 52 8.35 -10.99 -11.09
N THR A 53 8.72 -9.72 -10.96
CA THR A 53 10.08 -9.25 -11.24
C THR A 53 11.09 -9.85 -10.25
N MET A 54 10.74 -9.97 -8.97
CA MET A 54 11.57 -10.65 -7.98
C MET A 54 11.70 -12.15 -8.26
N LEU A 55 10.64 -12.79 -8.76
CA LEU A 55 10.66 -14.19 -9.19
C LEU A 55 11.55 -14.41 -10.42
N ASP A 56 11.72 -13.39 -11.27
CA ASP A 56 12.63 -13.42 -12.41
C ASP A 56 14.12 -13.31 -12.02
N ASP A 57 14.42 -12.95 -10.77
CA ASP A 57 15.79 -12.89 -10.27
C ASP A 57 16.45 -14.29 -10.27
N GLN A 58 17.65 -14.38 -10.83
CA GLN A 58 18.35 -15.65 -11.00
C GLN A 58 18.68 -16.34 -9.67
N ASP A 59 18.96 -15.58 -8.61
CA ASP A 59 19.30 -16.15 -7.31
C ASP A 59 18.04 -16.68 -6.59
N VAL A 60 16.90 -16.01 -6.78
CA VAL A 60 15.58 -16.51 -6.34
C VAL A 60 15.24 -17.80 -7.07
N GLN A 61 15.42 -17.87 -8.39
CA GLN A 61 15.15 -19.09 -9.16
C GLN A 61 16.04 -20.26 -8.72
N LYS A 62 17.35 -20.05 -8.56
CA LYS A 62 18.28 -21.07 -8.05
C LYS A 62 17.82 -21.58 -6.67
N LYS A 63 17.36 -20.68 -5.80
CA LYS A 63 16.87 -21.04 -4.48
C LYS A 63 15.58 -21.87 -4.56
N LEU A 64 14.62 -21.49 -5.40
CA LEU A 64 13.39 -22.26 -5.62
C LEU A 64 13.68 -23.66 -6.15
N VAL A 65 14.56 -23.78 -7.15
CA VAL A 65 15.01 -25.07 -7.70
C VAL A 65 15.69 -25.92 -6.62
N SER A 66 16.52 -25.31 -5.76
CA SER A 66 17.16 -26.03 -4.64
C SER A 66 16.16 -26.58 -3.61
N MET A 67 14.95 -26.03 -3.56
CA MET A 67 13.85 -26.50 -2.71
C MET A 67 12.87 -27.43 -3.47
N GLY A 68 13.15 -27.74 -4.75
CA GLY A 68 12.28 -28.56 -5.59
C GLY A 68 10.98 -27.88 -6.00
N VAL A 69 10.95 -26.54 -6.00
CA VAL A 69 9.78 -25.74 -6.38
C VAL A 69 9.97 -25.17 -7.77
N ASP A 70 9.04 -25.48 -8.68
CA ASP A 70 9.01 -24.91 -10.03
C ASP A 70 8.55 -23.45 -10.02
N ARG A 71 9.20 -22.62 -10.84
CA ARG A 71 8.83 -21.21 -11.06
C ARG A 71 7.36 -21.05 -11.44
N ASP A 72 6.90 -21.83 -12.42
CA ASP A 72 5.54 -21.73 -12.95
C ASP A 72 4.47 -21.99 -11.88
N GLN A 73 4.80 -22.80 -10.88
CA GLN A 73 3.92 -23.06 -9.75
C GLN A 73 3.81 -21.83 -8.85
N VAL A 74 4.91 -21.13 -8.60
CA VAL A 74 4.94 -19.90 -7.78
C VAL A 74 4.24 -18.75 -8.51
N GLU A 75 4.47 -18.62 -9.82
CA GLU A 75 3.80 -17.62 -10.65
C GLU A 75 2.27 -17.77 -10.61
N LYS A 76 1.76 -19.01 -10.75
CA LYS A 76 0.32 -19.29 -10.62
C LYS A 76 -0.22 -18.91 -9.24
N ARG A 77 0.56 -19.10 -8.17
CA ARG A 77 0.16 -18.69 -6.82
C ARG A 77 0.08 -17.18 -6.70
N ILE A 78 1.09 -16.44 -7.14
CA ILE A 78 1.11 -14.96 -7.15
C ILE A 78 -0.09 -14.39 -7.93
N ASN A 79 -0.40 -14.99 -9.08
CA ASN A 79 -1.56 -14.60 -9.88
C ASN A 79 -2.90 -14.97 -9.22
N GLY A 80 -2.93 -16.02 -8.39
CA GLY A 80 -4.11 -16.46 -7.66
C GLY A 80 -4.37 -15.73 -6.33
N LEU A 81 -3.43 -14.94 -5.81
CA LEU A 81 -3.62 -14.18 -4.57
C LEU A 81 -4.67 -13.09 -4.73
N THR A 82 -5.56 -12.97 -3.74
CA THR A 82 -6.48 -11.83 -3.63
C THR A 82 -5.73 -10.55 -3.23
N ALA A 83 -6.35 -9.40 -3.39
CA ALA A 83 -5.76 -8.10 -3.05
C ALA A 83 -5.27 -8.04 -1.59
N ALA A 84 -6.09 -8.53 -0.66
CA ALA A 84 -5.78 -8.53 0.76
C ALA A 84 -4.60 -9.47 1.10
N GLU A 85 -4.56 -10.65 0.47
CA GLU A 85 -3.48 -11.62 0.68
C GLU A 85 -2.15 -11.12 0.08
N LEU A 86 -2.20 -10.46 -1.08
CA LEU A 86 -1.03 -9.86 -1.71
C LEU A 86 -0.41 -8.77 -0.82
N ALA A 87 -1.24 -7.86 -0.29
CA ALA A 87 -0.78 -6.81 0.61
C ALA A 87 -0.17 -7.39 1.90
N GLN A 88 -0.81 -8.41 2.48
CA GLN A 88 -0.30 -9.09 3.68
C GLN A 88 1.03 -9.84 3.40
N PHE A 89 1.16 -10.43 2.20
CA PHE A 89 2.38 -11.12 1.79
C PHE A 89 3.55 -10.13 1.59
N ASN A 90 3.32 -9.01 0.91
CA ASN A 90 4.32 -7.95 0.75
C ASN A 90 4.80 -7.41 2.10
N GLN A 91 3.89 -7.15 3.04
CA GLN A 91 4.25 -6.74 4.40
C GLN A 91 5.14 -7.75 5.12
N GLN A 92 4.98 -9.06 4.87
CA GLN A 92 5.84 -10.08 5.45
C GLN A 92 7.22 -10.13 4.78
N LEU A 93 7.29 -9.89 3.47
CA LEU A 93 8.56 -9.79 2.74
C LEU A 93 9.37 -8.58 3.17
N ASP A 94 8.72 -7.43 3.42
CA ASP A 94 9.39 -6.22 3.93
C ASP A 94 9.94 -6.40 5.35
N GLN A 95 9.28 -7.24 6.16
CA GLN A 95 9.74 -7.61 7.50
C GLN A 95 10.81 -8.70 7.50
N ALA A 96 10.89 -9.50 6.43
CA ALA A 96 12.01 -10.40 6.26
C ALA A 96 13.28 -9.56 6.04
N PRO A 97 14.42 -9.90 6.68
CA PRO A 97 15.63 -9.10 6.57
C PRO A 97 16.22 -9.22 5.16
N ALA A 98 15.67 -8.47 4.21
CA ALA A 98 16.17 -8.29 2.84
C ALA A 98 17.39 -7.35 2.78
N GLY A 99 17.97 -7.01 3.95
CA GLY A 99 19.16 -6.18 4.10
C GLY A 99 20.49 -6.92 3.93
N ALA A 100 20.49 -8.21 3.55
CA ALA A 100 21.71 -8.98 3.29
C ALA A 100 22.18 -8.90 1.81
N GLY A 101 21.64 -7.96 1.02
CA GLY A 101 22.11 -7.71 -0.35
C GLY A 101 23.39 -6.88 -0.41
N VAL A 102 23.85 -6.56 -1.63
CA VAL A 102 25.03 -5.72 -1.90
C VAL A 102 25.00 -4.41 -1.12
N VAL A 103 23.82 -3.79 -0.97
CA VAL A 103 23.64 -2.56 -0.19
C VAL A 103 23.98 -2.77 1.29
N GLY A 104 23.55 -3.87 1.89
CA GLY A 104 23.88 -4.19 3.29
C GLY A 104 25.37 -4.42 3.49
N VAL A 105 26.03 -5.10 2.54
CA VAL A 105 27.49 -5.27 2.54
C VAL A 105 28.20 -3.93 2.45
N ILE A 106 27.76 -3.03 1.56
CA ILE A 106 28.32 -1.67 1.44
C ILE A 106 28.14 -0.88 2.74
N VAL A 107 26.95 -0.91 3.34
CA VAL A 107 26.65 -0.21 4.60
C VAL A 107 27.50 -0.78 5.75
N LEU A 108 27.68 -2.11 5.82
CA LEU A 108 28.51 -2.75 6.83
C LEU A 108 29.97 -2.26 6.74
N PHE A 109 30.56 -2.28 5.55
CA PHE A 109 31.92 -1.78 5.35
C PHE A 109 32.04 -0.29 5.66
N LEU A 110 31.02 0.51 5.29
CA LEU A 110 30.98 1.93 5.62
C LEU A 110 31.01 2.16 7.14
N VAL A 111 30.21 1.41 7.91
CA VAL A 111 30.20 1.50 9.39
C VAL A 111 31.55 1.08 9.97
N ILE A 112 32.12 -0.04 9.51
CA ILE A 112 33.43 -0.52 9.97
C ILE A 112 34.52 0.52 9.71
N PHE A 113 34.58 1.09 8.50
CA PHE A 113 35.57 2.10 8.17
C PHE A 113 35.39 3.38 8.97
N ILE A 114 34.16 3.85 9.19
CA ILE A 114 33.90 5.02 10.06
C ILE A 114 34.44 4.78 11.48
N ILE A 115 34.16 3.61 12.08
CA ILE A 115 34.65 3.28 13.42
C ILE A 115 36.18 3.25 13.46
N THR A 116 36.80 2.63 12.44
CA THR A 116 38.26 2.47 12.36
C THR A 116 38.96 3.83 12.17
N ASP A 117 38.32 4.77 11.45
CA ASP A 117 38.78 6.15 11.27
C ASP A 117 38.64 6.98 12.56
N MET A 118 37.55 6.83 13.32
CA MET A 118 37.39 7.46 14.64
C MET A 118 38.43 6.99 15.67
N LEU A 119 38.87 5.72 15.58
CA LEU A 119 39.91 5.13 16.42
C LEU A 119 41.34 5.50 15.95
N CYS A 120 41.48 6.30 14.89
CA CYS A 120 42.76 6.65 14.26
C CYS A 120 43.54 5.45 13.71
N ALA A 121 42.89 4.30 13.46
CA ALA A 121 43.53 3.14 12.87
C ALA A 121 43.59 3.24 11.33
N THR A 122 42.70 4.03 10.72
CA THR A 122 42.70 4.37 9.29
C THR A 122 42.44 5.87 9.09
N ASN A 123 42.62 6.39 7.86
CA ASN A 123 42.18 7.73 7.45
C ASN A 123 41.63 7.65 6.02
N ILE A 124 40.35 7.31 5.90
CA ILE A 124 39.67 7.11 4.61
C ILE A 124 38.69 8.26 4.35
N PHE A 125 38.09 8.82 5.40
CA PHE A 125 37.05 9.84 5.33
C PHE A 125 37.53 11.14 5.97
N ASN A 126 37.72 12.18 5.15
CA ASN A 126 38.15 13.51 5.61
C ASN A 126 37.19 14.22 6.59
N PHE A 127 35.98 13.70 6.77
CA PHE A 127 34.98 14.24 7.69
C PHE A 127 34.95 13.52 9.05
N VAL A 128 35.66 12.39 9.21
CA VAL A 128 35.74 11.65 10.47
C VAL A 128 36.96 12.12 11.26
N ASN A 129 36.74 12.53 12.50
CA ASN A 129 37.80 12.99 13.39
C ASN A 129 38.12 11.93 14.45
N CYS A 130 39.41 11.82 14.78
CA CYS A 130 39.92 11.03 15.88
C CYS A 130 39.27 11.40 17.21
N VAL A 131 38.70 10.41 17.92
CA VAL A 131 38.09 10.62 19.23
C VAL A 131 39.12 10.69 20.35
N ASN A 132 40.24 9.97 20.22
CA ASN A 132 41.28 9.89 21.25
C ASN A 132 42.34 10.98 21.11
N ARG A 133 41.92 12.22 20.83
CA ARG A 133 42.81 13.38 20.73
C ARG A 133 42.68 14.28 21.94
#